data_AF-A0A967VNE9-F1
#
_entry.id   AF-A0A967VNE9-F1
#
_cell.length_a   1.000
_cell.length_b   1.000
_cell.length_c   1.000
_cell.angle_alpha   90.00
_cell.angle_beta   90.00
_cell.angle_gamma   90.00
#
_symmetry.space_group_name_H-M   'P 1'
#
loop_
_entity.id
_entity.type
_entity.pdbx_description
1 polymer ?
#
loop_
_entity_poly.entity_id
_entity_poly.type
_entity_poly.pdbx_seq_one_letter_code
_entity_poly.pdbx_strand_id
1 'polypeptide(L)' 'VEGSFGAGDAIEIVAPDGTLVGKGRAAMPSDGVAAAIGRHSDQAGGEVVHRDDLVVLAG' A
#
# COMPACT_ATOMS: atom_id res chain seq x y z
N VAL A 1 -7.09 3.06 -4.74
CA VAL A 1 -6.54 3.81 -3.59
C VAL A 1 -7.67 4.67 -3.07
N GLU A 2 -7.97 4.58 -1.79
CA GLU A 2 -9.05 5.31 -1.14
C GLU A 2 -8.50 6.10 0.06
N GLY A 3 -9.11 7.26 0.33
CA GLY A 3 -8.65 8.17 1.39
C GLY A 3 -7.40 8.99 1.02
N SER A 4 -6.80 9.61 2.03
CA SER A 4 -5.57 10.39 1.94
C SER A 4 -4.63 9.96 3.07
N PHE A 5 -3.37 9.70 2.74
CA PHE A 5 -2.34 9.30 3.68
C PHE A 5 -0.96 9.73 3.19
N GLY A 6 -0.04 9.94 4.13
CA GLY A 6 1.36 10.24 3.89
C GLY A 6 2.26 9.00 3.95
N ALA A 7 3.52 9.18 3.56
CA ALA A 7 4.55 8.19 3.86
C ALA A 7 4.75 8.10 5.38
N GLY A 8 4.86 6.87 5.89
CA GLY A 8 4.95 6.57 7.31
C GLY A 8 3.61 6.25 7.98
N ASP A 9 2.49 6.53 7.33
CA ASP A 9 1.17 6.25 7.89
C ASP A 9 0.83 4.76 7.80
N ALA A 10 0.08 4.26 8.78
CA ALA A 10 -0.47 2.92 8.72
C ALA A 10 -1.66 2.89 7.77
N ILE A 11 -1.65 1.94 6.83
CA ILE A 11 -2.70 1.73 5.84
C ILE A 11 -3.23 0.30 5.89
N GLU A 12 -4.43 0.13 5.36
CA GLU A 12 -5.09 -1.15 5.20
C GLU A 12 -4.94 -1.65 3.76
N ILE A 13 -4.73 -2.96 3.61
CA ILE A 13 -4.70 -3.64 2.33
C ILE A 13 -5.94 -4.51 2.25
N VAL A 14 -6.80 -4.20 1.29
CA VAL A 14 -8.12 -4.79 1.15
C VAL A 14 -8.18 -5.54 -0.19
N ALA A 15 -8.66 -6.78 -0.15
CA ALA A 15 -8.90 -7.58 -1.35
C ALA A 15 -10.09 -7.02 -2.16
N PRO A 16 -10.25 -7.40 -3.44
CA PRO A 16 -11.33 -6.88 -4.28
C PRO A 16 -12.74 -7.14 -3.76
N ASP A 17 -12.92 -8.15 -2.91
CA ASP A 17 -14.20 -8.49 -2.27
C ASP A 17 -14.48 -7.68 -0.98
N GLY A 18 -13.57 -6.78 -0.60
CA GLY A 18 -13.66 -5.98 0.63
C GLY A 18 -13.01 -6.63 1.85
N THR A 19 -12.44 -7.83 1.73
CA THR A 19 -11.77 -8.50 2.85
C THR A 19 -10.47 -7.79 3.22
N LEU A 20 -10.30 -7.42 4.49
CA LEU A 20 -9.02 -6.91 4.99
C LEU A 20 -7.99 -8.05 5.04
N VAL A 21 -6.94 -7.97 4.21
CA VAL A 21 -5.92 -9.03 4.08
C VAL A 21 -4.58 -8.64 4.70
N GLY A 22 -4.38 -7.36 5.01
CA GLY A 22 -3.16 -6.90 5.64
C GLY A 22 -3.23 -5.48 6.15
N LYS A 23 -2.26 -5.12 6.99
CA LYS A 23 -1.98 -3.75 7.40
C LYS A 23 -0.49 -3.50 7.28
N GLY A 24 -0.11 -2.30 6.87
CA GLY A 24 1.31 -1.97 6.80
C GLY A 24 1.57 -0.48 6.78
N ARG A 25 2.85 -0.13 6.84
CA ARG A 25 3.28 1.26 6.78
C ARG A 25 3.49 1.71 5.33
N ALA A 26 2.86 2.79 4.93
CA ALA A 26 3.00 3.36 3.59
C ALA A 26 4.42 3.91 3.39
N ALA A 27 5.09 3.54 2.29
CA ALA A 27 6.39 4.08 1.92
C ALA A 27 6.28 5.37 1.09
N MET A 28 5.10 5.66 0.54
CA MET A 28 4.81 6.84 -0.29
C MET A 28 3.38 7.35 -0.03
N PRO A 29 3.10 8.64 -0.30
CA PRO A 29 1.76 9.21 -0.10
C PRO A 29 0.75 8.67 -1.11
N SER A 30 -0.54 8.82 -0.79
CA SER A 30 -1.67 8.24 -1.55
C SER A 30 -1.73 8.67 -3.02
N ASP A 31 -1.32 9.90 -3.34
CA ASP A 31 -1.24 10.40 -4.71
C ASP A 31 -0.10 9.72 -5.51
N GLY A 32 1.04 9.48 -4.87
CA GLY A 32 2.13 8.67 -5.40
C GLY A 32 1.69 7.23 -5.67
N VAL A 33 0.97 6.60 -4.73
CA VAL A 33 0.41 5.25 -4.93
C VAL A 33 -0.55 5.21 -6.12
N ALA A 34 -1.44 6.20 -6.24
CA ALA A 34 -2.38 6.27 -7.36
C ALA A 34 -1.65 6.39 -8.71
N ALA A 35 -0.58 7.18 -8.78
CA ALA A 35 0.25 7.31 -9.96
C ALA A 35 1.07 6.04 -10.30
N ALA A 36 1.36 5.20 -9.29
CA ALA A 36 2.10 3.96 -9.42
C ALA A 36 1.27 2.75 -9.87
N ILE A 37 -0.07 2.81 -9.82
CA ILE A 37 -0.94 1.68 -10.17
C ILE A 37 -0.63 1.16 -11.58
N GLY A 38 -0.37 -0.15 -11.67
CA GLY A 38 -0.09 -0.84 -12.93
C GLY A 38 1.33 -0.63 -13.48
N ARG A 39 2.21 0.06 -12.75
CA ARG A 39 3.61 0.26 -13.14
C ARG A 39 4.55 -0.68 -12.40
N HIS A 40 5.70 -0.98 -13.00
CA HIS A 40 6.76 -1.69 -12.30
C HIS A 40 7.42 -0.80 -11.24
N SER A 41 7.98 -1.43 -10.21
CA SER A 41 8.59 -0.75 -9.05
C SER A 41 9.75 0.19 -9.42
N ASP A 42 10.50 -0.12 -10.48
CA ASP A 42 11.56 0.71 -11.04
C ASP A 42 11.05 2.02 -11.64
N GLN A 43 9.82 2.02 -12.17
CA GLN A 43 9.13 3.18 -12.73
C GLN A 43 8.24 3.90 -11.72
N ALA A 44 7.79 3.18 -10.69
CA ALA A 44 6.91 3.67 -9.63
C ALA A 44 7.67 4.37 -8.47
N GLY A 45 9.00 4.27 -8.45
CA GLY A 45 9.82 4.85 -7.38
C GLY A 45 9.90 3.98 -6.12
N GLY A 46 9.59 2.68 -6.22
CA GLY A 46 9.73 1.71 -5.14
C GLY A 46 8.48 0.88 -4.84
N GLU A 47 8.51 0.23 -3.68
CA GLU A 47 7.39 -0.54 -3.12
C GLU A 47 6.42 0.40 -2.38
N VAL A 48 5.11 0.10 -2.39
CA VAL A 48 4.10 0.90 -1.66
C VAL A 48 4.14 0.60 -0.15
N VAL A 49 4.35 -0.67 0.20
CA VAL A 49 4.57 -1.14 1.58
C VAL A 49 5.73 -2.13 1.53
N HIS A 50 6.75 -1.88 2.34
CA HIS A 50 7.88 -2.81 2.46
C HIS A 50 7.45 -4.05 3.26
N ARG A 51 7.92 -5.24 2.88
CA ARG A 51 7.49 -6.50 3.54
C ARG A 51 7.73 -6.51 5.06
N ASP A 52 8.81 -5.88 5.51
CA ASP A 52 9.19 -5.88 6.93
C ASP A 52 8.28 -4.96 7.75
N ASP A 53 7.56 -4.05 7.08
CA ASP A 53 6.54 -3.17 7.66
C ASP A 53 5.11 -3.64 7.32
N LEU A 54 4.96 -4.89 6.85
CA LEU A 54 3.68 -5.49 6.47
C LEU A 54 3.31 -6.62 7.43
N VAL A 55 2.09 -6.56 7.95
CA VAL A 55 1.44 -7.67 8.62
C VAL A 55 0.36 -8.24 7.70
N VAL A 56 0.50 -9.51 7.36
CA VAL A 56 -0.51 -10.27 6.61
C VAL A 56 -1.46 -10.92 7.60
N LEU A 57 -2.77 -10.72 7.38
CA LEU A 57 -3.80 -11.39 8.16
C LEU A 57 -4.10 -12.71 7.48
N ALA A 58 -3.72 -13.81 8.13
CA ALA A 58 -4.18 -15.14 7.71
C ALA A 58 -5.69 -15.23 7.98
N GLY A 59 -6.46 -15.49 6.93
CA GLY A 59 -7.88 -15.84 7.03
C GLY A 59 -8.09 -17.22 7.62
#